data_AF-A0A382PC80-F1
#
_entry.id   AF-A0A382PC80-F1
#
_cell.length_a   1.000
_cell.length_b   1.000
_cell.length_c   1.000
_cell.angle_alpha   90.00
_cell.angle_beta   90.00
_cell.angle_gamma   90.00
#
_symmetry.space_group_name_H-M   'P 1'
#
loop_
_entity.id
_entity.type
_entity.pdbx_description
1 polymer ?
#
loop_
_entity_poly.entity_id
_entity_poly.type
_entity_poly.pdbx_seq_one_letter_code
_entity_poly.pdbx_strand_id
1 'polypeptide(L)'
;MIQIFSNLVKLIRVIRERGNWKLIRHSRKQLKDFIFCRSGLNCKSPVRAFFYWCHLLKGPDMLIWRLETFGFIFPPKVGQKTR
;
A
#
# COMPACT_ATOMS: atom_id res chain seq x y z
N MET A 1 15.54 -11.39 3.24
CA MET A 1 14.29 -11.60 2.45
C MET A 1 13.09 -11.95 3.31
N ILE A 2 13.22 -12.82 4.33
CA ILE A 2 12.12 -13.20 5.25
C ILE A 2 11.43 -11.98 5.87
N GLN A 3 12.21 -10.99 6.33
CA GLN A 3 11.69 -9.76 6.95
C GLN A 3 10.84 -8.91 5.99
N ILE A 4 11.21 -8.87 4.70
CA ILE A 4 10.43 -8.19 3.64
C ILE A 4 9.09 -8.92 3.45
N PHE A 5 9.11 -10.25 3.49
CA PHE A 5 7.90 -11.07 3.37
C PHE A 5 6.97 -10.89 4.58
N SER A 6 7.51 -10.87 5.80
CA SER A 6 6.73 -10.56 7.01
C SER A 6 6.11 -9.17 6.96
N ASN A 7 6.85 -8.16 6.48
CA ASN A 7 6.34 -6.80 6.30
C ASN A 7 5.25 -6.72 5.22
N LEU A 8 5.39 -7.49 4.14
CA LEU A 8 4.36 -7.61 3.10
C LEU A 8 3.09 -8.25 3.67
N VAL A 9 3.22 -9.33 4.44
CA VAL A 9 2.08 -9.99 5.10
C VAL A 9 1.39 -9.04 6.08
N LYS A 10 2.16 -8.25 6.85
CA LYS A 10 1.62 -7.22 7.75
C LYS A 10 0.85 -6.15 6.98
N LEU A 11 1.40 -5.66 5.88
CA LEU A 11 0.73 -4.69 5.00
C LEU A 11 -0.58 -5.25 4.44
N ILE A 12 -0.57 -6.49 3.94
CA ILE A 12 -1.76 -7.16 3.42
C ILE A 12 -2.81 -7.34 4.51
N ARG A 13 -2.41 -7.70 5.74
CA ARG A 13 -3.34 -7.78 6.88
C ARG A 13 -3.98 -6.44 7.19
N VAL A 14 -3.19 -5.35 7.26
CA VAL A 14 -3.72 -4.00 7.53
C VAL A 14 -4.67 -3.55 6.42
N ILE A 15 -4.31 -3.75 5.15
CA ILE A 15 -5.21 -3.48 4.02
C ILE A 15 -6.46 -4.35 4.10
N ARG A 16 -6.34 -5.60 4.54
CA ARG A 16 -7.50 -6.49 4.59
C ARG A 16 -8.47 -6.15 5.71
N GLU A 17 -7.94 -5.75 6.86
CA GLU A 17 -8.70 -5.39 8.06
C GLU A 17 -9.29 -3.97 7.99
N ARG A 18 -8.56 -3.02 7.39
CA ARG A 18 -8.91 -1.59 7.38
C ARG A 18 -9.08 -1.01 5.99
N GLY A 19 -8.96 -1.83 4.96
CA GLY A 19 -9.07 -1.38 3.58
C GLY A 19 -10.48 -0.94 3.26
N ASN A 20 -10.60 0.21 2.63
CA ASN A 20 -11.83 0.64 1.99
C ASN A 20 -11.97 -0.10 0.65
N TRP A 21 -12.45 -1.35 0.72
CA TRP A 21 -12.59 -2.24 -0.43
C TRP A 21 -13.46 -1.66 -1.55
N LYS A 22 -14.42 -0.80 -1.24
CA LYS A 22 -15.28 -0.12 -2.22
C LYS A 22 -14.46 0.85 -3.08
N LEU A 23 -13.60 1.65 -2.44
CA LEU A 23 -12.67 2.57 -3.10
C LEU A 23 -11.52 1.83 -3.81
N ILE A 24 -10.98 0.77 -3.20
CA ILE A 24 -9.97 -0.09 -3.83
C ILE A 24 -10.51 -0.75 -5.10
N ARG A 25 -11.77 -1.23 -5.07
CA ARG A 25 -12.39 -1.85 -6.24
C ARG A 25 -12.64 -0.83 -7.34
N HIS A 26 -13.08 0.38 -6.99
CA HIS A 26 -13.32 1.46 -7.95
C HIS A 26 -12.02 2.00 -8.57
N SER A 27 -11.01 2.23 -7.74
CA SER A 27 -9.70 2.76 -8.16
C SER A 27 -8.68 1.64 -8.41
N ARG A 28 -9.12 0.41 -8.67
CA ARG A 28 -8.24 -0.76 -8.89
C ARG A 28 -7.29 -0.54 -10.04
N LYS A 29 -7.73 0.18 -11.09
CA LYS A 29 -6.90 0.52 -12.25
C LYS A 29 -5.77 1.48 -11.86
N GLN A 30 -6.08 2.55 -11.13
CA GLN A 30 -5.08 3.49 -10.62
C GLN A 30 -4.13 2.85 -9.60
N LEU A 31 -4.65 2.00 -8.71
CA LEU A 31 -3.83 1.28 -7.74
C LEU A 31 -2.89 0.30 -8.45
N LYS A 32 -3.37 -0.40 -9.48
CA LYS A 32 -2.55 -1.26 -10.32
C LYS A 32 -1.48 -0.44 -11.04
N ASP A 33 -1.84 0.69 -11.64
CA ASP A 33 -0.85 1.54 -12.32
C ASP A 33 0.16 2.14 -11.33
N PHE A 34 -0.24 2.45 -10.10
CA PHE A 34 0.66 2.87 -9.03
C PHE A 34 1.60 1.74 -8.59
N ILE A 35 1.07 0.54 -8.34
CA ILE A 35 1.84 -0.65 -7.95
C ILE A 35 2.81 -1.07 -9.05
N PHE A 36 2.36 -1.08 -10.29
CA PHE A 36 3.22 -1.43 -11.42
C PHE A 36 4.07 -0.25 -11.93
N CYS A 37 4.07 0.88 -11.21
CA CYS A 37 4.75 2.13 -11.61
C CYS A 37 4.49 2.50 -13.09
N ARG A 38 3.26 2.24 -13.55
CA ARG A 38 2.75 2.47 -14.91
C ARG A 38 2.04 3.81 -15.07
N SER A 39 1.90 4.60 -14.00
CA SER A 39 1.33 5.95 -14.10
C SER A 39 2.29 6.92 -14.80
N GLY A 40 2.20 6.95 -16.13
CA GLY A 40 2.30 8.15 -16.96
C GLY A 40 3.68 8.77 -17.25
N LEU A 41 4.63 8.80 -16.30
CA LEU A 41 5.85 9.62 -16.46
C LEU A 41 7.16 8.83 -16.55
N ASN A 42 7.17 7.55 -16.19
CA ASN A 42 8.35 6.69 -16.31
C ASN A 42 7.94 5.22 -16.27
N CYS A 43 7.74 4.61 -17.44
CA CYS A 43 7.58 3.16 -17.57
C CYS A 43 8.87 2.45 -17.13
N LYS A 44 9.02 2.21 -15.83
CA LYS A 44 10.10 1.36 -15.31
C LYS A 44 9.79 -0.09 -15.66
N SER A 45 10.82 -0.86 -16.00
CA SER A 45 10.66 -2.29 -16.24
C SER A 45 10.01 -2.96 -15.02
N PRO A 46 9.17 -4.00 -15.20
CA PRO A 46 8.53 -4.72 -14.10
C PRO A 46 9.53 -5.19 -13.03
N VAL A 47 10.75 -5.51 -13.45
CA VAL A 47 11.87 -5.90 -12.59
C VAL A 47 12.31 -4.73 -11.69
N ARG A 48 12.47 -3.52 -12.22
CA ARG A 48 12.81 -2.33 -11.42
C ARG A 48 11.68 -1.93 -10.48
N ALA A 49 10.43 -2.08 -10.91
CA ALA A 49 9.27 -1.86 -10.05
C ALA A 49 9.29 -2.85 -8.88
N PHE A 50 9.58 -4.13 -9.14
CA PHE A 50 9.72 -5.14 -8.09
C PHE A 50 10.83 -4.80 -7.08
N PHE A 51 12.03 -4.43 -7.55
CA PHE A 51 13.11 -4.00 -6.66
C PHE A 51 12.76 -2.76 -5.83
N TYR A 52 12.06 -1.79 -6.44
CA TYR A 52 11.55 -0.61 -5.75
C TYR A 52 10.55 -0.98 -4.65
N TRP A 53 9.64 -1.93 -4.91
CA TRP A 53 8.73 -2.48 -3.91
C TRP A 53 9.48 -3.23 -2.80
N CYS A 54 10.48 -4.04 -3.12
CA CYS A 54 11.31 -4.69 -2.09
C CYS A 54 12.04 -3.68 -1.19
N HIS A 55 12.46 -2.53 -1.75
CA HIS A 55 13.06 -1.45 -0.97
C HIS A 55 12.03 -0.73 -0.10
N LEU A 56 10.84 -0.41 -0.62
CA LEU A 56 9.76 0.20 0.16
C LEU A 56 9.24 -0.72 1.27
N LEU A 57 9.22 -2.03 1.04
CA LEU A 57 8.84 -3.03 2.04
C LEU A 57 9.87 -3.21 3.16
N LYS A 58 11.08 -2.65 3.05
CA LYS A 58 11.99 -2.49 4.20
C LYS A 58 11.45 -1.45 5.21
N GLY A 59 10.64 -0.49 4.76
CA GLY A 59 9.97 0.53 5.59
C GLY A 59 8.46 0.59 5.30
N PRO A 60 7.69 -0.45 5.68
CA PRO A 60 6.29 -0.59 5.28
C PRO A 60 5.38 0.52 5.82
N ASP A 61 5.79 1.24 6.86
CA ASP A 61 5.01 2.33 7.47
C ASP A 61 4.75 3.47 6.48
N MET A 62 5.71 3.77 5.59
CA MET A 62 5.52 4.79 4.55
C MET A 62 4.50 4.34 3.49
N LEU A 63 4.42 3.04 3.20
CA LEU A 63 3.39 2.48 2.32
C LEU A 63 2.01 2.53 2.97
N ILE A 64 1.92 2.18 4.25
CA ILE A 64 0.69 2.28 5.03
C ILE A 64 0.20 3.73 5.04
N TRP A 65 1.07 4.68 5.36
CA TRP A 65 0.75 6.11 5.39
C TRP A 65 0.28 6.65 4.03
N ARG A 66 0.91 6.23 2.92
CA ARG A 66 0.43 6.57 1.57
C ARG A 66 -0.96 6.00 1.30
N LEU A 67 -1.18 4.75 1.64
CA LEU A 67 -2.49 4.10 1.45
C LEU A 67 -3.59 4.74 2.32
N GLU A 68 -3.23 5.22 3.52
CA GLU A 68 -4.12 6.02 4.37
C GLU A 68 -4.42 7.39 3.74
N THR A 69 -3.41 8.08 3.22
CA THR A 69 -3.55 9.40 2.59
C THR A 69 -4.43 9.33 1.33
N PHE A 70 -4.29 8.26 0.54
CA PHE A 70 -5.18 8.01 -0.60
C PHE A 70 -6.60 7.56 -0.20
N GLY A 71 -6.86 7.31 1.08
CA GLY A 71 -8.15 6.82 1.57
C GLY A 71 -8.41 5.34 1.23
N PHE A 72 -7.38 4.60 0.80
CA PHE A 72 -7.46 3.16 0.56
C PHE A 72 -7.51 2.36 1.86
N ILE A 73 -6.89 2.88 2.92
CA ILE A 73 -6.92 2.31 4.26
C ILE A 73 -7.55 3.35 5.18
N PHE A 74 -8.51 2.92 5.99
CA PHE A 74 -8.99 3.76 7.09
C PHE A 74 -7.88 3.86 8.14
N PRO A 75 -7.59 5.07 8.67
CA PRO A 75 -6.64 5.21 9.76
C PRO A 75 -7.02 4.25 10.88
N PRO A 76 -6.05 3.77 11.68
CA PRO A 76 -6.39 3.06 12.90
C PRO A 76 -7.51 3.80 13.59
N LYS A 77 -8.51 3.07 14.07
CA LYS A 77 -9.31 3.54 15.21
C LYS A 77 -8.33 3.67 16.39
N VAL A 78 -7.39 4.60 16.33
CA VAL A 78 -6.84 5.25 17.52
C VAL A 78 -8.10 5.79 18.15
N GLY A 79 -8.49 5.16 19.26
CA GLY A 79 -9.79 5.38 19.85
C GLY A 79 -10.13 6.85 19.81
N GLN A 80 -11.34 7.15 19.34
CA GLN A 80 -12.14 8.13 20.04
C GLN A 80 -12.18 7.67 21.50
N LYS A 81 -11.12 7.98 22.24
CA LYS A 81 -11.20 8.13 23.67
C LYS A 81 -12.03 9.38 23.80
N THR A 82 -13.30 9.17 24.09
CA THR A 82 -14.20 10.10 24.74
C THR A 82 -13.40 11.21 25.44
N ARG A 83 -13.49 12.43 24.90
CA ARG A 83 -13.54 13.64 25.68
C ARG A 83 -14.17 14.76 24.87
#